data_AF-A0ABD6CY66-F1
#
_entry.id   AF-A0ABD6CY66-F1
#
_cell.length_a   1.000
_cell.length_b   1.000
_cell.length_c   1.000
_cell.angle_alpha   90.00
_cell.angle_beta   90.00
_cell.angle_gamma   90.00
#
_symmetry.space_group_name_H-M   'P 1'
#
loop_
_entity.id
_entity.type
_entity.pdbx_description
1 polymer ?
#
loop_
_entity_poly.entity_id
_entity_poly.type
_entity_poly.pdbx_seq_one_letter_code
_entity_poly.pdbx_strand_id
1 'polypeptide(L)'
;MTADDAPFVACCPDCAERTTASDPNEVVAFYRRHHAVTGHDVTWERMPSLGTNLPADPDIDAVVAALDDSPVALGAVSAAASEWGWTVGETLDAVHDRRLTGALWEPRDDHVALV
;
A
#
# COMPACT_ATOMS: atom_id res chain seq x y z
N MET A 1 -24.61 7.96 5.18
CA MET A 1 -23.43 7.15 4.80
C MET A 1 -23.88 6.15 3.76
N THR A 2 -23.66 6.46 2.50
CA THR A 2 -23.75 5.50 1.40
C THR A 2 -22.57 4.53 1.50
N ALA A 3 -22.76 3.29 1.08
CA ALA A 3 -21.85 2.15 1.30
C ALA A 3 -20.52 2.21 0.51
N ASP A 4 -20.12 3.38 0.01
CA ASP A 4 -18.96 3.61 -0.86
C ASP A 4 -17.78 4.31 -0.14
N ASP A 5 -17.92 4.59 1.16
CA ASP A 5 -16.98 5.40 1.96
C ASP A 5 -16.38 4.54 3.10
N ALA A 6 -15.93 3.33 2.76
CA ALA A 6 -15.29 2.46 3.74
C ALA A 6 -13.89 3.04 4.07
N PRO A 7 -13.54 3.26 5.35
CA PRO A 7 -12.23 3.81 5.67
C PRO A 7 -11.14 2.76 5.50
N PHE A 8 -9.93 3.26 5.24
CA PHE A 8 -8.68 2.51 5.28
C PHE A 8 -8.29 2.31 6.75
N VAL A 9 -8.18 1.06 7.20
CA VAL A 9 -7.82 0.72 8.58
C VAL A 9 -6.60 -0.19 8.55
N ALA A 10 -5.58 0.23 9.29
CA ALA A 10 -4.35 -0.53 9.44
C ALA A 10 -3.88 -0.52 10.89
N CYS A 11 -3.10 -1.53 11.26
CA CYS A 11 -2.68 -1.78 12.63
C CYS A 11 -1.24 -2.27 12.65
N CYS A 12 -0.49 -1.86 13.68
CA CYS A 12 0.78 -2.49 14.03
C CYS A 12 0.49 -3.72 14.90
N PRO A 13 0.82 -4.94 14.45
CA PRO A 13 0.52 -6.16 15.22
C PRO A 13 1.29 -6.25 16.54
N ASP A 14 2.46 -5.63 16.65
CA ASP A 14 3.32 -5.66 17.85
C ASP A 14 2.91 -4.64 18.91
N CYS A 15 2.37 -3.50 18.50
CA CYS A 15 1.98 -2.41 19.41
C CYS A 15 0.47 -2.32 19.66
N ALA A 16 -0.35 -3.00 18.87
CA ALA A 16 -1.81 -2.82 18.81
C ALA A 16 -2.26 -1.37 18.52
N GLU A 17 -1.35 -0.54 17.98
CA GLU A 17 -1.66 0.82 17.55
C GLU A 17 -2.37 0.77 16.19
N ARG A 18 -3.53 1.41 16.09
CA ARG A 18 -4.40 1.38 14.92
C ARG A 18 -4.59 2.77 14.34
N THR A 19 -4.58 2.87 13.01
CA THR A 19 -4.96 4.07 12.27
C THR A 19 -6.24 3.84 11.47
N THR A 20 -7.01 4.91 11.26
CA THR A 20 -8.17 4.94 10.37
C THR A 20 -8.05 6.18 9.50
N ALA A 21 -8.08 5.98 8.19
CA ALA A 21 -7.75 6.96 7.17
C ALA A 21 -8.83 7.02 6.09
N SER A 22 -8.95 8.19 5.45
CA SER A 22 -9.81 8.37 4.27
C SER A 22 -9.02 8.23 2.97
N ASP A 23 -7.69 8.31 3.05
CA ASP A 23 -6.77 8.16 1.93
C ASP A 23 -5.75 7.05 2.23
N PRO A 24 -5.45 6.16 1.28
CA PRO A 24 -4.55 5.04 1.54
C PRO A 24 -3.10 5.49 1.81
N ASN A 25 -2.64 6.62 1.29
CA ASN A 25 -1.32 7.17 1.59
C ASN A 25 -1.21 7.72 3.02
N GLU A 26 -2.31 8.05 3.70
CA GLU A 26 -2.27 8.36 5.14
C GLU A 26 -1.83 7.14 5.96
N VAL A 27 -2.15 5.92 5.50
CA VAL A 27 -1.65 4.67 6.12
C VAL A 27 -0.15 4.51 5.90
N VAL A 28 0.36 4.83 4.69
CA VAL A 28 1.81 4.86 4.42
C VAL A 28 2.52 5.88 5.30
N ALA A 29 1.93 7.07 5.48
CA ALA A 29 2.46 8.10 6.37
C ALA A 29 2.42 7.68 7.84
N PHE A 30 1.40 6.92 8.26
CA PHE A 30 1.35 6.29 9.58
C PHE A 30 2.47 5.26 9.73
N TYR A 31 2.60 4.31 8.79
CA TYR A 31 3.67 3.32 8.77
C TYR A 31 5.05 3.97 8.90
N ARG A 32 5.39 4.94 8.06
CA ARG A 32 6.71 5.58 8.08
C ARG A 32 7.02 6.25 9.42
N ARG A 33 6.06 6.95 10.02
CA ARG A 33 6.23 7.59 11.34
C ARG A 33 6.37 6.55 12.45
N HIS A 34 5.56 5.49 12.40
CA HIS A 34 5.58 4.42 13.38
C HIS A 34 6.89 3.63 13.31
N HIS A 35 7.21 3.11 12.12
CA HIS A 35 8.42 2.35 11.84
C HIS A 35 9.71 3.14 12.15
N ALA A 36 9.75 4.44 11.87
CA ALA A 36 10.91 5.26 12.22
C ALA A 36 11.19 5.33 13.74
N VAL A 37 10.18 5.08 14.58
CA VAL A 37 10.30 5.11 16.05
C VAL A 37 10.44 3.70 16.63
N THR A 38 9.69 2.74 16.11
CA THR A 38 9.59 1.38 16.69
C THR A 38 10.34 0.32 15.90
N GLY A 39 10.59 0.53 14.61
CA GLY A 39 11.05 -0.50 13.68
C GLY A 39 9.99 -1.57 13.37
N HIS A 40 8.74 -1.36 13.78
CA HIS A 40 7.65 -2.31 13.52
C HIS A 40 6.92 -2.00 12.22
N ASP A 41 6.30 -3.04 11.68
CA ASP A 41 5.51 -2.94 10.46
C ASP A 41 4.02 -2.71 10.75
N VAL A 42 3.26 -2.47 9.68
CA VAL A 42 1.84 -2.19 9.70
C VAL A 42 1.14 -3.13 8.71
N THR A 43 0.07 -3.76 9.16
CA THR A 43 -0.80 -4.63 8.36
C THR A 43 -2.15 -3.97 8.12
N TRP A 44 -2.74 -4.22 6.95
CA TRP A 44 -4.10 -3.82 6.62
C TRP A 44 -5.11 -4.69 7.39
N GLU A 45 -6.07 -4.06 8.06
CA GLU A 45 -7.16 -4.77 8.75
C GLU A 45 -8.48 -4.65 7.98
N ARG A 46 -8.71 -3.51 7.32
CA ARG A 46 -9.91 -3.23 6.54
C ARG A 46 -9.61 -2.19 5.49
N MET A 47 -10.15 -2.37 4.29
CA MET A 47 -10.06 -1.41 3.20
C MET A 47 -11.30 -1.51 2.29
N PRO A 48 -11.61 -0.49 1.49
CA PRO A 48 -12.50 -0.62 0.35
C PRO A 48 -12.07 -1.75 -0.59
N SER A 49 -13.03 -2.31 -1.33
CA SER A 49 -12.68 -3.17 -2.47
C SER A 49 -11.99 -2.32 -3.53
N LEU A 50 -10.77 -2.70 -3.92
CA LEU A 50 -10.01 -2.02 -4.96
C LEU A 50 -10.40 -2.49 -6.37
N GLY A 51 -11.24 -3.54 -6.49
CA GLY A 51 -11.69 -4.06 -7.78
C GLY A 51 -10.60 -4.67 -8.65
N THR A 52 -9.41 -4.94 -8.09
CA THR A 52 -8.25 -5.46 -8.82
C THR A 52 -8.25 -6.98 -8.88
N ASN A 53 -7.95 -7.53 -10.05
CA ASN A 53 -7.73 -8.97 -10.23
C ASN A 53 -6.23 -9.25 -10.24
N LEU A 54 -5.68 -9.60 -9.09
CA LEU A 54 -4.25 -9.84 -8.92
C LEU A 54 -3.84 -11.27 -9.31
N PRO A 55 -2.60 -11.47 -9.79
CA PRO A 55 -2.06 -12.81 -9.95
C PRO A 55 -1.96 -13.54 -8.60
N ALA A 56 -1.89 -14.88 -8.67
CA ALA A 56 -1.72 -15.72 -7.48
C ALA A 56 -0.34 -15.53 -6.83
N ASP A 57 0.69 -15.31 -7.65
CA ASP A 57 2.04 -15.03 -7.20
C ASP A 57 2.26 -13.51 -7.06
N PRO A 58 2.99 -13.04 -6.04
CA PRO A 58 3.26 -11.62 -5.85
C PRO A 58 4.02 -10.96 -7.01
N ASP A 59 3.43 -9.92 -7.59
CA ASP A 59 4.01 -9.11 -8.66
C ASP A 59 3.55 -7.64 -8.55
N ILE A 60 4.45 -6.76 -8.11
CA ILE A 60 4.17 -5.34 -7.93
C ILE A 60 3.85 -4.65 -9.26
N ASP A 61 4.48 -5.03 -10.36
CA ASP A 61 4.22 -4.40 -11.65
C ASP A 61 2.80 -4.74 -12.11
N ALA A 62 2.35 -5.98 -11.87
CA ALA A 62 0.99 -6.40 -12.13
C ALA A 62 -0.04 -5.67 -11.26
N VAL A 63 0.27 -5.39 -9.99
CA VAL A 63 -0.59 -4.57 -9.10
C VAL A 63 -0.75 -3.16 -9.64
N VAL A 64 0.36 -2.50 -9.98
CA VAL A 64 0.34 -1.14 -10.52
C VAL A 64 -0.43 -1.10 -11.85
N ALA A 65 -0.27 -2.10 -12.71
CA ALA A 65 -1.03 -2.21 -13.96
C ALA A 65 -2.53 -2.45 -13.73
N ALA A 66 -2.90 -3.21 -12.69
CA ALA A 66 -4.29 -3.58 -12.40
C ALA A 66 -5.10 -2.44 -11.77
N LEU A 67 -4.45 -1.51 -11.06
CA LEU A 67 -5.14 -0.41 -10.35
C LEU A 67 -5.69 0.68 -11.29
N ASP A 68 -5.34 0.67 -12.59
CA ASP A 68 -5.86 1.54 -13.68
C ASP A 68 -5.98 3.05 -13.35
N ASP A 69 -5.22 3.54 -12.37
CA ASP A 69 -5.26 4.92 -11.88
C ASP A 69 -3.84 5.49 -11.82
N SER A 70 -3.27 5.81 -12.98
CA SER A 70 -1.88 6.26 -13.08
C SER A 70 -1.76 7.80 -12.98
N PRO A 71 -0.94 8.34 -12.05
CA PRO A 71 -0.02 7.62 -11.17
C PRO A 71 -0.74 7.03 -9.95
N VAL A 72 -0.36 5.80 -9.57
CA VAL A 72 -1.05 4.98 -8.56
C VAL A 72 -0.51 5.30 -7.17
N ALA A 73 -1.39 5.53 -6.20
CA ALA A 73 -1.00 5.76 -4.81
C ALA A 73 -0.30 4.52 -4.20
N LEU A 74 0.84 4.72 -3.52
CA LEU A 74 1.59 3.66 -2.85
C LEU A 74 0.75 2.91 -1.81
N GLY A 75 -0.12 3.63 -1.10
CA GLY A 75 -1.05 3.03 -0.17
C GLY A 75 -2.04 2.09 -0.86
N ALA A 76 -2.49 2.41 -2.08
CA ALA A 76 -3.38 1.54 -2.84
C ALA A 76 -2.64 0.29 -3.33
N VAL A 77 -1.38 0.44 -3.78
CA VAL A 77 -0.51 -0.70 -4.11
C VAL A 77 -0.32 -1.62 -2.91
N SER A 78 -0.05 -1.06 -1.72
CA SER A 78 0.11 -1.82 -0.49
C SER A 78 -1.18 -2.49 -0.02
N ALA A 79 -2.31 -1.80 -0.10
CA ALA A 79 -3.61 -2.39 0.21
C ALA A 79 -3.90 -3.59 -0.72
N ALA A 80 -3.62 -3.46 -2.02
CA ALA A 80 -3.75 -4.55 -2.97
C ALA A 80 -2.78 -5.72 -2.66
N ALA A 81 -1.52 -5.43 -2.37
CA ALA A 81 -0.52 -6.45 -2.03
C ALA A 81 -0.82 -7.21 -0.72
N SER A 82 -1.65 -6.65 0.16
CA SER A 82 -2.07 -7.32 1.39
C SER A 82 -2.91 -8.58 1.15
N GLU A 83 -3.50 -8.75 -0.05
CA GLU A 83 -4.14 -10.01 -0.47
C GLU A 83 -3.15 -11.19 -0.52
N TRP A 84 -1.84 -10.91 -0.68
CA TRP A 84 -0.77 -11.89 -0.57
C TRP A 84 -0.23 -12.04 0.86
N GLY A 85 -0.84 -11.37 1.83
CA GLY A 85 -0.40 -11.33 3.22
C GLY A 85 0.77 -10.38 3.49
N TRP A 86 1.12 -9.51 2.54
CA TRP A 86 2.22 -8.56 2.71
C TRP A 86 1.85 -7.40 3.62
N THR A 87 2.82 -6.92 4.38
CA THR A 87 2.72 -5.69 5.17
C THR A 87 2.90 -4.44 4.30
N VAL A 88 2.68 -3.27 4.91
CA VAL A 88 3.00 -1.98 4.28
C VAL A 88 4.49 -1.88 3.99
N GLY A 89 5.35 -2.24 4.94
CA GLY A 89 6.80 -2.20 4.76
C GLY A 89 7.30 -3.12 3.64
N GLU A 90 6.89 -4.38 3.63
CA GLU A 90 7.27 -5.35 2.59
C GLU A 90 6.91 -4.86 1.18
N THR A 91 5.73 -4.24 1.04
CA THR A 91 5.32 -3.66 -0.24
C THR A 91 6.22 -2.50 -0.64
N LEU A 92 6.49 -1.57 0.28
CA LEU A 92 7.32 -0.40 -0.03
C LEU A 92 8.75 -0.78 -0.38
N ASP A 93 9.31 -1.80 0.27
CA ASP A 93 10.63 -2.34 -0.05
C ASP A 93 10.64 -2.97 -1.45
N ALA A 94 9.62 -3.76 -1.80
CA ALA A 94 9.49 -4.34 -3.14
C ALA A 94 9.37 -3.26 -4.23
N VAL A 95 8.56 -2.23 -4.00
CA VAL A 95 8.45 -1.06 -4.90
C VAL A 95 9.80 -0.35 -5.03
N HIS A 96 10.51 -0.14 -3.93
CA HIS A 96 11.82 0.48 -3.93
C HIS A 96 12.83 -0.31 -4.77
N ASP A 97 12.86 -1.64 -4.62
CA ASP A 97 13.71 -2.52 -5.43
C ASP A 97 13.38 -2.43 -6.92
N ARG A 98 12.10 -2.45 -7.29
CA ARG A 98 11.68 -2.28 -8.70
C ARG A 98 12.12 -0.93 -9.26
N ARG A 99 12.03 0.14 -8.48
CA ARG A 99 12.57 1.46 -8.86
C ARG A 99 14.08 1.41 -9.10
N LEU A 100 14.84 0.75 -8.23
CA LEU A 100 16.30 0.61 -8.42
C LEU A 100 16.65 -0.14 -9.71
N THR A 101 15.77 -1.02 -10.18
CA THR A 101 15.91 -1.70 -11.49
C THR A 101 15.38 -0.91 -12.69
N GLY A 102 14.78 0.27 -12.46
CA GLY A 102 14.23 1.14 -13.51
C GLY A 102 12.84 0.74 -14.03
N ALA A 103 12.14 -0.18 -13.35
CA ALA A 103 10.82 -0.66 -13.78
C ALA A 103 9.66 0.26 -13.35
N LEU A 104 9.86 1.05 -12.29
CA LEU A 104 8.89 2.00 -11.76
C LEU A 104 9.45 3.40 -11.69
N TRP A 105 8.58 4.38 -11.93
CA TRP A 105 8.83 5.80 -11.74
C TRP A 105 7.96 6.36 -10.61
N GLU A 106 8.57 7.17 -9.72
CA GLU A 106 7.87 7.91 -8.66
C GLU A 106 7.81 9.42 -9.01
N PRO A 107 6.77 9.89 -9.70
CA PRO A 107 6.59 11.30 -10.06
C PRO A 107 6.50 12.26 -8.87
N ARG A 108 5.90 11.84 -7.75
CA ARG A 108 5.43 12.72 -6.65
C ARG A 108 4.99 11.93 -5.42
N ASP A 109 5.00 12.61 -4.26
CA ASP A 109 4.41 12.29 -2.95
C ASP A 109 3.63 10.96 -2.90
N ASP A 110 4.33 9.83 -2.76
CA ASP A 110 3.74 8.51 -2.56
C ASP A 110 2.87 7.98 -3.70
N HIS A 111 3.30 8.20 -4.95
CA HIS A 111 2.69 7.59 -6.13
C HIS A 111 3.73 6.96 -7.08
N VAL A 112 3.34 5.88 -7.76
CA VAL A 112 4.14 5.13 -8.74
C VAL A 112 3.45 4.97 -10.09
N ALA A 113 4.24 4.86 -11.15
CA ALA A 113 3.78 4.48 -12.48
C ALA A 113 4.81 3.56 -13.15
N LEU A 114 4.36 2.70 -14.06
CA LEU A 114 5.25 1.91 -14.92
C LEU A 114 5.99 2.83 -15.92
N VAL A 115 7.23 2.46 -16.23
CA VAL A 115 8.11 3.19 -17.17
C VAL A 115 7.90 2.74 -18.61
#